data_AF-A0A350IG57-F1
#
_entry.id   AF-A0A350IG57-F1
#
_cell.length_a   1.000
_cell.length_b   1.000
_cell.length_c   1.000
_cell.angle_alpha   90.00
_cell.angle_beta   90.00
_cell.angle_gamma   90.00
#
_symmetry.space_group_name_H-M   'P 1'
#
loop_
_entity.id
_entity.type
_entity.pdbx_description
1 polymer ?
#
loop_
_entity_poly.entity_id
_entity_poly.type
_entity_poly.pdbx_seq_one_letter_code
_entity_poly.pdbx_strand_id
1 'polypeptide(L)'
;MSFYGYDGYNSFYDSALDESFYRYGRNRLNVRADLRVKITDKLSWEAGYHFNALKISDYANTEETTGTTLFQLYKTWGIIPETAISNSKFSSAIRAGIVLDTRDFENVPSRGILAHASVTAGARFM
;
A
#
# COMPACT_ATOMS: atom_id res chain seq x y z
N MET A 1 -20.85 -3.63 9.54
CA MET A 1 -19.72 -3.16 8.72
C MET A 1 -18.51 -3.04 9.65
N SER A 2 -17.35 -3.60 9.30
CA SER A 2 -16.17 -3.48 10.18
C SER A 2 -15.56 -2.10 10.02
N PHE A 3 -15.50 -1.33 11.11
CA PHE A 3 -14.85 -0.02 11.14
C PHE A 3 -13.32 -0.18 11.12
N TYR A 4 -12.64 0.64 10.31
CA TYR A 4 -11.18 0.70 10.27
C TYR A 4 -10.75 2.17 10.35
N GLY A 5 -10.40 2.62 11.55
CA GLY A 5 -9.85 3.97 11.79
C GLY A 5 -8.37 4.06 11.42
N TYR A 6 -7.69 5.10 11.93
CA TYR A 6 -6.27 5.33 11.68
C TYR A 6 -5.39 4.10 12.00
N ASP A 7 -5.68 3.38 13.09
CA ASP A 7 -4.95 2.17 13.53
C ASP A 7 -5.73 0.87 13.24
N GLY A 8 -6.60 0.90 12.22
CA GLY A 8 -7.44 -0.24 11.88
C GLY A 8 -8.35 -0.66 13.02
N TYR A 9 -8.29 -1.94 13.41
CA TYR A 9 -9.15 -2.55 14.43
C TYR A 9 -8.96 -1.98 15.84
N ASN A 10 -7.77 -1.46 16.16
CA ASN A 10 -7.48 -0.87 17.47
C ASN A 10 -8.05 0.55 17.63
N SER A 11 -8.66 1.09 16.58
CA SER A 11 -9.22 2.44 16.65
C SER A 11 -10.50 2.42 17.50
N PHE A 12 -10.60 3.36 18.44
CA PHE A 12 -11.84 3.57 19.19
C PHE A 12 -12.98 3.82 18.20
N TYR A 13 -14.10 3.11 18.39
CA TYR A 13 -15.30 3.25 17.57
C TYR A 13 -16.52 3.45 18.46
N ASP A 14 -17.30 4.46 18.13
CA ASP A 14 -18.55 4.82 18.75
C ASP A 14 -19.54 5.16 17.64
N SER A 15 -20.62 4.38 17.55
CA SER A 15 -21.65 4.55 16.53
C SER A 15 -22.47 5.82 16.70
N ALA A 16 -22.38 6.50 17.86
CA ALA A 16 -23.05 7.77 18.11
C ALA A 16 -22.30 8.98 17.52
N LEU A 17 -21.03 8.82 17.13
CA LEU A 17 -20.22 9.88 16.54
C LEU A 17 -20.37 9.91 15.02
N ASP A 18 -20.27 11.12 14.45
CA ASP A 18 -20.32 11.31 13.01
C ASP A 18 -19.14 10.63 12.30
N GLU A 19 -19.37 10.10 11.09
CA GLU A 19 -18.32 9.41 10.34
C GLU A 19 -17.12 10.30 10.03
N SER A 20 -17.32 11.63 9.92
CA SER A 20 -16.25 12.59 9.70
C SER A 20 -15.25 12.66 10.85
N PHE A 21 -15.67 12.33 12.08
CA PHE A 21 -14.79 12.23 13.24
C PHE A 21 -13.65 11.24 13.02
N TYR A 22 -13.88 10.19 12.24
CA TYR A 22 -12.90 9.14 11.97
C TYR A 22 -12.07 9.36 10.70
N ARG A 23 -12.33 10.44 9.96
CA ARG A 23 -11.62 10.74 8.70
C ARG A 23 -10.25 11.37 8.97
N TYR A 24 -9.31 11.05 8.10
CA TYR A 24 -7.99 11.66 8.02
C TYR A 24 -7.52 11.69 6.56
N GLY A 25 -6.63 12.61 6.23
CA GLY A 25 -6.05 12.72 4.90
C GLY A 25 -5.00 11.64 4.67
N ARG A 26 -5.09 10.94 3.54
CA ARG A 26 -4.12 9.91 3.14
C ARG A 26 -3.84 10.00 1.66
N ASN A 27 -2.63 10.42 1.30
CA ASN A 27 -2.16 10.46 -0.08
C ASN A 27 -1.09 9.37 -0.30
N ARG A 28 -1.17 8.67 -1.43
CA ARG A 28 -0.27 7.58 -1.79
C ARG A 28 0.20 7.74 -3.23
N LEU A 29 1.50 7.78 -3.42
CA LEU A 29 2.13 7.62 -4.73
C LEU A 29 2.76 6.23 -4.78
N ASN A 30 2.41 5.43 -5.78
CA ASN A 30 3.01 4.12 -6.02
C ASN A 30 3.68 4.13 -7.39
N VAL A 31 4.95 3.79 -7.44
CA VAL A 31 5.75 3.68 -8.66
C VAL A 31 6.26 2.25 -8.76
N ARG A 32 6.08 1.64 -9.91
CA ARG A 32 6.51 0.26 -10.17
C ARG A 32 7.18 0.19 -11.53
N ALA A 33 8.35 -0.43 -11.56
CA ALA A 33 9.08 -0.75 -12.76
C ALA A 33 9.40 -2.24 -12.74
N ASP A 34 8.97 -2.97 -13.76
CA ASP A 34 9.25 -4.40 -13.91
C ASP A 34 9.88 -4.67 -15.26
N LEU A 35 10.78 -5.63 -15.28
CA LEU A 35 11.36 -6.17 -16.48
C LEU A 35 11.27 -7.69 -16.45
N ARG A 36 11.03 -8.28 -17.63
CA ARG A 36 11.06 -9.71 -17.87
C ARG A 36 11.95 -9.97 -19.06
N VAL A 37 12.90 -10.89 -18.90
CA VAL A 37 13.87 -11.22 -19.95
C VAL A 37 13.87 -12.73 -20.15
N LYS A 38 13.75 -13.16 -21.40
CA LYS A 38 13.80 -14.56 -21.77
C LYS A 38 15.23 -15.09 -21.62
N ILE A 39 15.37 -16.23 -20.95
CA ILE A 39 16.60 -17.03 -20.92
C ILE A 39 16.52 -18.10 -22.01
N THR A 40 15.35 -18.73 -22.12
CA THR A 40 14.98 -19.66 -23.19
C THR A 40 13.56 -19.34 -23.67
N ASP A 41 13.08 -20.05 -24.68
CA ASP A 41 11.69 -19.89 -25.16
C ASP A 41 10.65 -20.12 -24.07
N LYS A 42 10.96 -20.96 -23.08
CA LYS A 42 10.04 -21.37 -22.01
C LYS A 42 10.40 -20.82 -20.63
N LEU A 43 11.60 -20.27 -20.46
CA LEU A 43 12.09 -19.80 -19.16
C LEU A 43 12.51 -18.34 -19.26
N SER A 44 11.96 -17.50 -18.39
CA SER A 44 12.35 -16.10 -18.25
C SER A 44 12.74 -15.81 -16.81
N TRP A 45 13.60 -14.82 -16.61
CA TRP A 45 13.74 -14.18 -15.30
C TRP A 45 12.99 -12.85 -15.30
N GLU A 46 12.57 -12.43 -14.13
CA GLU A 46 11.98 -11.12 -13.90
C GLU A 46 12.65 -10.41 -12.74
N ALA A 47 12.74 -9.10 -12.86
CA ALA A 47 13.10 -8.24 -11.75
C ALA A 47 12.17 -7.03 -11.73
N GLY A 48 11.95 -6.49 -10.53
CA GLY A 48 11.10 -5.34 -10.34
C GLY A 48 11.60 -4.45 -9.21
N TYR A 49 11.27 -3.18 -9.32
CA TYR A 49 11.44 -2.20 -8.26
C TYR A 49 10.09 -1.54 -7.98
N HIS A 50 9.70 -1.57 -6.70
CA HIS A 50 8.47 -1.00 -6.20
C HIS A 50 8.82 0.11 -5.23
N PHE A 51 8.24 1.29 -5.40
CA PHE A 51 8.39 2.41 -4.51
C PHE A 51 7.02 2.95 -4.12
N ASN A 52 6.80 3.22 -2.83
CA ASN A 52 5.60 3.87 -2.36
C ASN A 52 5.96 5.05 -1.46
N ALA A 53 5.32 6.19 -1.70
CA ALA A 53 5.33 7.34 -0.82
C ALA A 53 3.94 7.51 -0.20
N LEU A 54 3.86 7.45 1.13
CA LEU A 54 2.64 7.65 1.90
C LEU A 54 2.75 8.96 2.67
N LYS A 55 1.80 9.86 2.43
CA LYS A 55 1.62 11.07 3.23
C LYS A 55 0.30 10.97 3.99
N ILE A 56 0.36 11.20 5.29
CA ILE A 56 -0.81 11.29 6.15
C ILE A 56 -0.96 12.75 6.56
N SER A 57 -2.18 13.27 6.54
CA SER A 57 -2.47 14.65 6.91
C SER A 57 -3.80 14.73 7.66
N ASP A 58 -4.10 15.91 8.17
CA ASP A 58 -5.46 16.20 8.61
C ASP A 58 -6.43 16.07 7.44
N TYR A 59 -7.66 15.66 7.76
CA TYR A 59 -8.78 15.76 6.84
C TYR A 59 -9.12 17.25 6.68
N ALA A 60 -9.17 17.74 5.45
CA ALA A 60 -9.54 19.13 5.21
C ALA A 60 -11.00 19.32 5.59
N ASN A 61 -11.27 20.22 6.53
CA ASN A 61 -12.63 20.57 6.92
C ASN A 61 -13.35 21.16 5.70
N THR A 62 -14.23 20.38 5.08
CA THR A 62 -15.33 20.95 4.30
C THR A 62 -16.34 21.55 5.28
N GLU A 63 -17.17 22.50 4.85
CA GLU A 63 -18.08 23.26 5.74
C GLU A 63 -19.04 22.39 6.59
N GLU A 64 -19.17 21.11 6.27
CA GLU A 64 -19.94 20.09 7.01
C GLU A 64 -19.17 19.43 8.18
N THR A 65 -17.88 19.71 8.36
CA THR A 65 -17.04 19.02 9.36
C THR A 65 -17.05 19.80 10.68
N THR A 66 -18.00 19.48 11.56
CA THR A 66 -18.13 20.12 12.86
C THR A 66 -17.34 19.34 13.92
N GLY A 67 -16.04 19.64 14.06
CA GLY A 67 -15.28 19.27 15.26
C GLY A 67 -13.88 18.71 15.06
N THR A 68 -13.23 18.41 16.18
CA THR A 68 -11.90 17.77 16.23
C THR A 68 -12.00 16.31 15.83
N THR A 69 -11.18 15.85 14.88
CA THR A 69 -11.17 14.44 14.46
C THR A 69 -10.41 13.55 15.45
N LEU A 70 -10.68 12.25 15.45
CA LEU A 70 -9.92 11.25 16.23
C LEU A 70 -8.41 11.31 15.91
N PHE A 71 -8.07 11.53 14.64
CA PHE A 71 -6.68 11.69 14.22
C PHE A 71 -6.03 12.92 14.90
N GLN A 72 -6.73 14.05 14.95
CA GLN A 72 -6.25 15.24 15.66
C GLN A 72 -6.10 15.00 17.16
N LEU A 73 -7.06 14.30 17.81
CA LEU A 73 -6.94 13.93 19.22
C LEU A 73 -5.73 13.04 19.48
N TYR A 74 -5.47 12.04 18.63
CA TYR A 74 -4.31 11.17 18.75
C TYR A 74 -2.98 11.91 18.59
N LYS A 75 -2.94 12.97 17.77
CA LYS A 75 -1.79 13.88 17.71
C LYS A 75 -1.64 14.65 19.03
N THR A 76 -2.72 15.25 19.52
CA THR A 76 -2.72 16.04 20.78
C THR A 76 -2.34 15.18 21.99
N TRP A 77 -2.77 13.93 22.04
CA TRP A 77 -2.43 12.97 23.11
C TRP A 77 -1.03 12.38 22.97
N GLY A 78 -0.30 12.68 21.89
CA GLY A 78 1.05 12.16 21.65
C GLY A 78 1.09 10.67 21.26
N ILE A 79 -0.06 10.06 20.93
CA ILE A 79 -0.14 8.68 20.43
C ILE A 79 0.50 8.59 19.05
N ILE A 80 0.31 9.63 18.22
CA ILE A 80 0.98 9.75 16.93
C ILE A 80 2.08 10.81 17.07
N PRO A 81 3.36 10.42 17.08
CA PRO A 81 4.45 11.37 17.21
C PRO A 81 4.50 12.30 15.99
N GLU A 82 4.84 13.57 16.21
CA GLU A 82 4.86 14.60 15.16
C GLU A 82 5.79 14.23 13.99
N THR A 83 6.89 13.52 14.29
CA THR A 83 7.82 12.97 13.29
C THR A 83 7.20 11.93 12.35
N ALA A 84 6.14 11.25 12.77
CA ALA A 84 5.42 10.27 11.93
C ALA A 84 4.41 10.92 10.99
N ILE A 85 4.15 12.23 11.15
CA ILE A 85 3.14 13.01 10.39
C ILE A 85 3.84 14.01 9.45
N SER A 86 4.94 14.61 9.88
CA SER A 86 5.67 15.62 9.12
C SER A 86 6.42 15.05 7.91
N ASN A 87 6.86 13.80 8.00
CA ASN A 87 7.62 13.14 6.94
C ASN A 87 6.74 12.19 6.11
N SER A 88 6.83 12.30 4.78
CA SER A 88 6.33 11.26 3.88
C SER A 88 7.02 9.94 4.23
N LYS A 89 6.25 8.90 4.53
CA LYS A 89 6.78 7.56 4.77
C LYS A 89 7.09 6.92 3.43
N PHE A 90 8.32 6.48 3.25
CA PHE A 90 8.73 5.82 2.01
C PHE A 90 8.90 4.32 2.26
N SER A 91 8.48 3.52 1.28
CA SER A 91 8.89 2.12 1.20
C SER A 91 9.43 1.84 -0.18
N SER A 92 10.47 1.03 -0.22
CA SER A 92 11.00 0.48 -1.45
C SER A 92 11.17 -1.02 -1.30
N ALA A 93 10.91 -1.73 -2.39
CA ALA A 93 11.12 -3.16 -2.46
C ALA A 93 11.66 -3.55 -3.83
N ILE A 94 12.58 -4.51 -3.82
CA ILE A 94 13.02 -5.21 -5.02
C ILE A 94 12.30 -6.54 -5.10
N ARG A 95 11.88 -6.93 -6.31
CA ARG A 95 11.37 -8.26 -6.62
C ARG A 95 12.32 -8.92 -7.59
N ALA A 96 12.61 -10.19 -7.39
CA ALA A 96 13.31 -11.03 -8.34
C ALA A 96 12.58 -12.36 -8.46
N GLY A 97 12.49 -12.90 -9.68
CA GLY A 97 11.75 -14.12 -9.91
C GLY A 97 12.11 -14.81 -11.21
N ILE A 98 11.53 -15.98 -11.37
CA ILE A 98 11.60 -16.81 -12.56
C ILE A 98 10.18 -17.13 -13.03
N VAL A 99 10.04 -17.26 -14.34
CA VAL A 99 8.78 -17.57 -15.02
C VAL A 99 9.04 -18.73 -15.95
N LEU A 100 8.32 -19.83 -15.72
CA LEU A 100 8.28 -20.97 -16.62
C LEU A 100 6.96 -20.91 -17.39
N ASP A 101 7.04 -20.65 -18.69
CA ASP A 101 5.90 -20.65 -19.60
C ASP A 101 6.06 -21.76 -20.64
N THR A 102 5.26 -22.81 -20.47
CA THR A 102 5.24 -23.97 -21.38
C THR A 102 3.97 -24.02 -22.23
N ARG A 103 3.17 -22.95 -22.20
CA ARG A 103 1.92 -22.85 -22.96
C ARG A 103 2.22 -22.89 -24.45
N ASP A 104 1.30 -23.47 -25.20
CA ASP A 104 1.35 -23.55 -26.66
C ASP A 104 1.01 -22.21 -27.32
N PHE A 105 0.06 -21.46 -26.76
CA PHE A 105 -0.33 -20.15 -27.23
C PHE A 105 -0.57 -19.21 -26.04
N GLU A 106 0.15 -18.09 -25.98
CA GLU A 106 0.13 -17.18 -24.82
C GLU A 106 -1.26 -16.55 -24.59
N ASN A 107 -1.97 -16.21 -25.66
CA ASN A 107 -3.26 -15.53 -25.59
C ASN A 107 -4.45 -16.48 -25.40
N VAL A 108 -4.33 -17.73 -25.84
CA VAL A 108 -5.40 -18.75 -25.82
C VAL A 108 -4.78 -20.13 -25.60
N PRO A 109 -4.28 -20.43 -24.39
CA PRO A 109 -3.57 -21.67 -24.14
C PRO A 109 -4.52 -22.88 -24.16
N SER A 110 -4.17 -23.90 -24.94
CA SER A 110 -4.91 -25.18 -24.98
C SER A 110 -4.21 -26.28 -24.17
N ARG A 111 -2.91 -26.12 -23.91
CA ARG A 111 -2.07 -27.03 -23.13
C ARG A 111 -0.88 -26.29 -22.50
N GLY A 112 -0.21 -26.94 -21.55
CA GLY A 112 0.96 -26.40 -20.87
C GLY A 112 0.63 -25.64 -19.58
N ILE A 113 1.66 -25.05 -18.98
CA ILE A 113 1.63 -24.42 -17.66
C ILE A 113 2.36 -23.08 -17.71
N LEU A 114 1.80 -22.07 -17.04
CA LEU A 114 2.47 -20.84 -16.67
C LEU A 114 2.71 -20.85 -15.15
N ALA A 115 3.97 -20.93 -14.74
CA ALA A 115 4.38 -20.92 -13.34
C ALA A 115 5.30 -19.74 -13.04
N HIS A 116 5.02 -19.04 -11.94
CA HIS A 116 5.80 -17.90 -11.46
C HIS A 116 6.30 -18.19 -10.06
N ALA A 117 7.59 -17.97 -9.83
CA ALA A 117 8.18 -17.98 -8.50
C ALA A 117 8.98 -16.69 -8.32
N SER A 118 8.68 -15.91 -7.29
CA SER A 118 9.40 -14.67 -7.02
C SER A 118 9.57 -14.44 -5.52
N VAL A 119 10.65 -13.74 -5.18
CA VAL A 119 10.92 -13.23 -3.84
C VAL A 119 10.90 -11.71 -3.91
N THR A 120 10.24 -11.09 -2.94
CA THR A 120 10.24 -9.64 -2.76
C THR A 120 10.95 -9.30 -1.45
N ALA A 121 11.95 -8.45 -1.53
CA ALA A 121 12.68 -7.94 -0.38
C ALA A 121 12.47 -6.43 -0.30
N GLY A 122 11.94 -5.96 0.83
CA GLY A 122 11.74 -4.54 1.11
C GLY A 122 12.62 -4.08 2.26
N ALA A 123 13.08 -2.82 2.18
CA ALA A 123 13.58 -2.14 3.36
C ALA A 123 12.38 -1.73 4.22
N ARG A 124 12.51 -1.86 5.55
CA ARG A 124 11.51 -1.34 6.49
C ARG A 124 11.34 0.16 6.25
N PHE A 125 10.08 0.64 6.30
CA PHE A 125 9.75 2.06 6.17
C PHE A 125 10.72 2.92 6.99
N MET A 126 11.44 3.83 6.31
CA MET A 126 12.20 4.91 6.94
C MET A 126 11.30 6.13 7.12
#